data_AF-A0A2G9SAF3-F1
#
_entry.id   AF-A0A2G9SAF3-F1
#
_cell.length_a   1.000
_cell.length_b   1.000
_cell.length_c   1.000
_cell.angle_alpha   90.00
_cell.angle_beta   90.00
_cell.angle_gamma   90.00
#
_symmetry.space_group_name_H-M   'P 1'
#
loop_
_entity.id
_entity.type
_entity.pdbx_description
1 polymer ?
#
loop_
_entity_poly.entity_id
_entity_poly.type
_entity_poly.pdbx_seq_one_letter_code
_entity_poly.pdbx_strand_id
1 'polypeptide(L)'
;PLCFLCSVLLGSGLNLSSVCNAGCRCSQDLYSPVCGADNVMYYSACYAGCSGRYVDHGNGRKVYENCSCVASNISVTGAQAVAGKCSSSCKKMSLLLVFTFSIILFTFLCSIPALTATLRCVPDSQRSFALGIQWILVRTLGGIPGPIAFGSMIDISCLLWQNQSGEKGSCYMYQNSAMSSYMLIAGLVYKVIGLLFFLLAIFLYKPPPVSPVITVDKASNEHSERPCQGEAAVTSPDMPS
;
A
#
# COMPACT_ATOMS: atom_id res chain seq x y z
N PRO A 1 8.47 -2.21 22.89
CA PRO A 1 8.31 -0.96 23.68
C PRO A 1 9.47 0.04 23.52
N LEU A 2 10.73 -0.42 23.45
CA LEU A 2 11.92 0.45 23.33
C LEU A 2 12.14 1.09 21.93
N CYS A 3 11.57 0.55 20.84
CA CYS A 3 11.65 1.20 19.52
C CYS A 3 10.73 2.42 19.35
N PHE A 4 9.65 2.52 20.14
CA PHE A 4 8.63 3.58 19.98
C PHE A 4 9.14 4.97 20.44
N LEU A 5 10.02 5.03 21.44
CA LEU A 5 10.58 6.30 21.91
C LEU A 5 11.72 6.84 21.04
N CYS A 6 12.40 5.99 20.27
CA CYS A 6 13.50 6.43 19.41
C CYS A 6 12.99 7.25 18.21
N SER A 7 11.80 6.94 17.70
CA SER A 7 11.19 7.63 16.55
C SER A 7 10.68 9.04 16.85
N VAL A 8 10.33 9.37 18.10
CA VAL A 8 9.87 10.72 18.47
C VAL A 8 11.05 11.68 18.70
N LEU A 9 12.25 11.15 18.97
CA LEU A 9 13.46 11.94 19.22
C LEU A 9 14.34 12.16 17.97
N LEU A 10 14.16 11.38 16.89
CA LEU A 10 14.95 11.50 15.66
C LEU A 10 14.40 12.51 14.63
N GLY A 11 13.68 13.54 15.09
CA GLY A 11 13.38 14.73 14.29
C GLY A 11 14.59 15.67 14.09
N SER A 12 15.73 15.36 14.71
CA SER A 12 16.98 16.11 14.59
C SER A 12 17.86 15.53 13.50
N GLY A 13 18.21 16.36 12.52
CA GLY A 13 18.93 16.00 11.30
C GLY A 13 20.10 15.05 11.48
N LEU A 14 20.27 14.16 10.49
CA LEU A 14 21.43 13.29 10.37
C LEU A 14 22.71 14.13 10.36
N ASN A 15 23.61 13.90 11.31
CA ASN A 15 24.92 14.56 11.30
C ASN A 15 25.79 13.90 10.23
N LEU A 16 25.89 14.55 9.09
CA LEU A 16 26.58 14.05 7.90
C LEU A 16 28.09 14.34 7.91
N SER A 17 28.56 15.17 8.84
CA SER A 17 29.97 15.56 8.93
C SER A 17 30.74 14.64 9.87
N SER A 18 31.91 14.19 9.41
CA SER A 18 32.82 13.33 10.16
C SER A 18 34.27 13.69 9.83
N VAL A 19 35.22 13.23 10.65
CA VAL A 19 36.65 13.55 10.46
C VAL A 19 37.16 13.09 9.10
N CYS A 20 36.66 11.97 8.56
CA CYS A 20 37.09 11.41 7.28
C CYS A 20 36.59 12.23 6.07
N ASN A 21 35.45 12.92 6.17
CA ASN A 21 34.92 13.78 5.11
C ASN A 21 35.18 15.27 5.32
N ALA A 22 35.84 15.65 6.42
CA ALA A 22 36.20 17.04 6.75
C ALA A 22 37.13 17.68 5.69
N GLY A 23 37.92 16.87 4.98
CA GLY A 23 38.79 17.35 3.88
C GLY A 23 38.03 17.74 2.61
N CYS A 24 36.73 17.48 2.54
CA CYS A 24 35.91 17.74 1.35
C CYS A 24 34.79 18.73 1.71
N ARG A 25 34.69 19.84 0.97
CA ARG A 25 33.59 20.81 1.11
C ARG A 25 32.31 20.28 0.45
N CYS A 26 31.70 19.24 1.02
CA CYS A 26 30.52 18.58 0.46
C CYS A 26 29.28 19.49 0.54
N SER A 27 28.56 19.62 -0.57
CA SER A 27 27.24 20.27 -0.59
C SER A 27 26.15 19.28 -0.14
N GLN A 28 25.23 19.77 0.70
CA GLN A 28 24.05 19.03 1.12
C GLN A 28 22.94 19.04 0.05
N ASP A 29 23.06 19.86 -1.00
CA ASP A 29 21.99 20.05 -1.99
C ASP A 29 21.91 18.88 -2.99
N LEU A 30 23.01 18.13 -3.16
CA LEU A 30 23.09 17.03 -4.11
C LEU A 30 23.06 15.66 -3.40
N TYR A 31 21.86 15.09 -3.29
CA TYR A 31 21.69 13.70 -2.84
C TYR A 31 22.04 12.72 -3.97
N SER A 32 23.05 11.87 -3.75
CA SER A 32 23.49 10.86 -4.72
C SER A 32 24.04 9.63 -3.97
N PRO A 33 23.16 8.74 -3.47
CA PRO A 33 23.56 7.71 -2.52
C PRO A 33 24.57 6.73 -3.12
N VAL A 34 25.53 6.33 -2.29
CA VAL A 34 26.52 5.30 -2.62
C VAL A 34 26.54 4.24 -1.53
N CYS A 35 26.80 2.99 -1.94
CA CYS A 35 26.98 1.87 -1.03
C CYS A 35 28.47 1.59 -0.87
N GLY A 36 29.01 1.75 0.33
CA GLY A 36 30.39 1.38 0.63
C GLY A 36 30.58 -0.14 0.64
N ALA A 37 31.83 -0.59 0.49
CA ALA A 37 32.21 -1.99 0.65
C ALA A 37 31.90 -2.54 2.07
N ASP A 38 31.69 -1.66 3.04
CA ASP A 38 31.24 -1.94 4.41
C ASP A 38 29.72 -2.19 4.54
N ASN A 39 28.97 -2.18 3.43
CA ASN A 39 27.51 -2.23 3.39
C ASN A 39 26.80 -1.05 4.09
N VAL A 40 27.50 0.07 4.27
CA VAL A 40 26.91 1.30 4.79
C VAL A 40 26.53 2.21 3.62
N MET A 41 25.34 2.81 3.73
CA MET A 41 24.87 3.80 2.76
C MET A 41 25.36 5.19 3.16
N TYR A 42 26.00 5.89 2.23
CA TYR A 42 26.46 7.27 2.40
C TYR A 42 25.62 8.21 1.55
N TYR A 43 25.45 9.47 2.01
CA TYR A 43 24.63 10.48 1.33
C TYR A 43 25.11 10.81 -0.08
N SER A 44 26.42 10.90 -0.25
CA SER A 44 27.09 11.04 -1.54
C SER A 44 28.50 10.47 -1.49
N ALA A 45 29.13 10.32 -2.65
CA ALA A 45 30.54 9.94 -2.75
C ALA A 45 31.48 10.90 -1.99
N CYS A 46 31.11 12.20 -1.91
CA CYS A 46 31.86 13.19 -1.14
C CYS A 46 31.76 12.92 0.37
N TYR A 47 30.56 12.62 0.87
CA TYR A 47 30.35 12.26 2.28
C TYR A 47 30.98 10.91 2.65
N ALA A 48 31.23 10.04 1.67
CA ALA A 48 32.03 8.83 1.80
C ALA A 48 33.55 9.08 1.72
N GLY A 49 33.97 10.32 1.41
CA GLY A 49 35.38 10.73 1.32
C GLY A 49 36.12 10.17 0.11
N CYS A 50 35.42 9.85 -0.98
CA CYS A 50 36.03 9.29 -2.19
C CYS A 50 36.68 10.37 -3.05
N SER A 51 37.91 10.12 -3.52
CA SER A 51 38.64 11.03 -4.40
C SER A 51 38.64 10.62 -5.88
N GLY A 52 38.43 9.34 -6.18
CA GLY A 52 38.44 8.81 -7.55
C GLY A 52 37.08 8.25 -7.98
N ARG A 53 36.90 8.13 -9.30
CA ARG A 53 35.70 7.53 -9.91
C ARG A 53 36.06 6.82 -11.22
N TYR A 54 35.46 5.66 -11.45
CA TYR A 54 35.51 4.96 -12.73
C TYR A 54 34.15 4.32 -13.02
N VAL A 55 33.93 3.93 -14.29
CA VAL A 55 32.74 3.19 -14.69
C VAL A 55 33.16 1.74 -14.89
N ASP A 56 32.51 0.83 -14.18
CA ASP A 56 32.71 -0.59 -14.39
C ASP A 56 32.08 -1.01 -15.72
N HIS A 57 32.93 -1.39 -16.68
CA HIS A 57 32.51 -1.78 -18.02
C HIS A 57 31.70 -3.09 -18.07
N GLY A 58 31.70 -3.90 -17.01
CA GLY A 58 30.92 -5.14 -16.95
C GLY A 58 29.43 -4.91 -16.63
N ASN A 59 29.13 -3.93 -15.76
CA ASN A 59 27.76 -3.67 -15.28
C ASN A 59 27.26 -2.24 -15.56
N GLY A 60 28.10 -1.37 -16.12
CA GLY A 60 27.79 0.03 -16.41
C GLY A 60 27.64 0.93 -15.18
N ARG A 61 28.00 0.47 -13.98
CA ARG A 61 27.81 1.20 -12.73
C ARG A 61 29.01 2.11 -12.46
N LYS A 62 28.72 3.27 -11.87
CA LYS A 62 29.75 4.19 -11.38
C LYS A 62 30.30 3.65 -10.06
N VAL A 63 31.61 3.44 -10.01
CA VAL A 63 32.35 3.02 -8.82
C VAL A 63 33.24 4.17 -8.40
N TYR A 64 33.29 4.41 -7.09
CA TYR A 64 34.10 5.42 -6.45
C TYR A 64 35.22 4.73 -5.66
N GLU A 65 36.40 5.31 -5.70
CA GLU A 65 37.61 4.75 -5.11
C GLU A 65 38.30 5.74 -4.17
N ASN A 66 39.18 5.20 -3.33
CA ASN A 66 39.93 5.93 -2.32
C ASN A 66 38.99 6.71 -1.36
N CYS A 67 37.99 6.01 -0.83
CA CYS A 67 36.98 6.54 0.08
C CYS A 67 37.47 6.50 1.54
N SER A 68 37.84 7.63 2.12
CA SER A 68 38.38 7.70 3.48
C SER A 68 37.39 7.29 4.58
N CYS A 69 36.09 7.39 4.35
CA CYS A 69 35.06 7.05 5.34
C CYS A 69 34.60 5.59 5.29
N VAL A 70 34.92 4.85 4.23
CA VAL A 70 34.50 3.47 4.06
C VAL A 70 35.47 2.55 4.80
N ALA A 71 34.98 1.76 5.74
CA ALA A 71 35.82 0.87 6.53
C ALA A 71 36.39 -0.27 5.66
N SER A 72 37.68 -0.24 5.36
CA SER A 72 38.42 -1.31 4.67
C SER A 72 38.74 -2.48 5.61
N ASN A 73 37.73 -3.22 6.05
CA ASN A 73 37.95 -4.45 6.84
C ASN A 73 37.96 -5.73 5.98
N ILE A 74 37.90 -5.60 4.65
CA ILE A 74 37.89 -6.72 3.70
C ILE A 74 39.00 -6.48 2.65
N SER A 75 40.05 -7.30 2.71
CA SER A 75 41.30 -7.20 1.95
C SER A 75 41.22 -7.43 0.43
N VAL A 76 40.01 -7.52 -0.14
CA VAL A 76 39.80 -7.93 -1.55
C VAL A 76 39.27 -6.81 -2.44
N THR A 77 38.63 -5.80 -1.85
CA THR A 77 38.16 -4.59 -2.52
C THR A 77 38.52 -3.44 -1.59
N GLY A 78 39.40 -2.53 -2.00
CA GLY A 78 39.84 -1.41 -1.15
C GLY A 78 38.68 -0.51 -0.70
N ALA A 79 38.99 0.65 -0.12
CA ALA A 79 37.98 1.63 0.29
C ALA A 79 37.21 2.18 -0.92
N GLN A 80 36.22 1.42 -1.39
CA GLN A 80 35.45 1.65 -2.60
C GLN A 80 33.97 1.73 -2.25
N ALA A 81 33.24 2.49 -3.04
CA ALA A 81 31.79 2.61 -2.95
C ALA A 81 31.16 2.55 -4.34
N VAL A 82 30.01 1.88 -4.46
CA VAL A 82 29.28 1.75 -5.72
C VAL A 82 28.07 2.68 -5.70
N ALA A 83 27.78 3.33 -6.83
CA ALA A 83 26.60 4.17 -6.96
C ALA A 83 25.31 3.36 -6.71
N GLY A 84 24.42 3.92 -5.89
CA GLY A 84 23.13 3.33 -5.54
C GLY A 84 23.00 2.96 -4.06
N LYS A 85 21.88 2.30 -3.74
CA LYS A 85 21.55 1.84 -2.39
C LYS A 85 22.17 0.46 -2.14
N CYS A 86 22.56 0.18 -0.90
CA CYS A 86 23.01 -1.15 -0.50
C CYS A 86 21.89 -2.19 -0.59
N SER A 87 22.24 -3.41 -0.97
CA SER A 87 21.32 -4.56 -0.93
C SER A 87 21.02 -4.89 0.53
N SER A 88 19.75 -4.75 0.93
CA SER A 88 19.32 -5.08 2.29
C SER A 88 18.49 -6.36 2.26
N SER A 89 19.01 -7.44 2.83
CA SER A 89 18.25 -8.69 3.00
C SER A 89 17.28 -8.52 4.17
N CYS A 90 16.06 -8.07 3.86
CA CYS A 90 15.05 -7.76 4.88
C CYS A 90 13.99 -8.87 4.96
N LYS A 91 14.05 -9.70 6.00
CA LYS A 91 13.02 -10.74 6.26
C LYS A 91 11.61 -10.16 6.40
N LYS A 92 11.48 -8.90 6.84
CA LYS A 92 10.18 -8.22 6.96
C LYS A 92 9.50 -7.98 5.60
N MET A 93 10.24 -7.96 4.50
CA MET A 93 9.65 -7.85 3.16
C MET A 93 8.80 -9.07 2.83
N SER A 94 9.31 -10.27 3.10
CA SER A 94 8.56 -11.51 2.89
C SER A 94 7.33 -11.58 3.80
N LEU A 95 7.48 -11.21 5.08
CA LEU A 95 6.36 -11.15 6.03
C LEU A 95 5.27 -10.16 5.60
N LEU A 96 5.65 -8.97 5.14
CA LEU A 96 4.71 -7.96 4.63
C LEU A 96 3.94 -8.49 3.42
N LEU A 97 4.63 -9.13 2.48
CA LEU A 97 4.02 -9.67 1.26
C LEU A 97 3.00 -10.76 1.61
N VAL A 98 3.40 -11.75 2.42
CA VAL A 98 2.51 -12.84 2.86
C VAL A 98 1.30 -12.28 3.61
N PHE A 99 1.51 -11.38 4.56
CA PHE A 99 0.42 -10.79 5.34
C PHE A 99 -0.54 -9.96 4.48
N THR A 100 -0.01 -9.15 3.56
CA THR A 100 -0.83 -8.34 2.64
C THR A 100 -1.65 -9.25 1.73
N PHE A 101 -1.04 -10.31 1.21
CA PHE A 101 -1.75 -11.32 0.42
C PHE A 101 -2.89 -11.98 1.23
N SER A 102 -2.61 -12.40 2.47
CA SER A 102 -3.64 -12.97 3.36
C SER A 102 -4.77 -11.98 3.66
N ILE A 103 -4.45 -10.70 3.89
CA ILE A 103 -5.45 -9.64 4.11
C ILE A 103 -6.37 -9.49 2.91
N ILE A 104 -5.80 -9.41 1.71
CA ILE A 104 -6.54 -9.23 0.45
C ILE A 104 -7.44 -10.44 0.21
N LEU A 105 -6.89 -11.65 0.32
CA LEU A 105 -7.64 -12.90 0.17
C LEU A 105 -8.85 -12.93 1.12
N PHE A 106 -8.63 -12.68 2.42
CA PHE A 106 -9.72 -12.67 3.39
C PHE A 106 -10.75 -11.57 3.13
N THR A 107 -10.34 -10.40 2.63
CA THR A 107 -11.28 -9.34 2.23
C THR A 107 -12.22 -9.82 1.13
N PHE A 108 -11.68 -10.45 0.08
CA PHE A 108 -12.50 -10.98 -1.01
C PHE A 108 -13.43 -12.11 -0.54
N LEU A 109 -12.93 -13.02 0.29
CA LEU A 109 -13.74 -14.10 0.85
C LEU A 109 -14.90 -13.58 1.73
N CYS A 110 -14.69 -12.55 2.54
CA CYS A 110 -15.75 -11.96 3.36
C CYS A 110 -16.71 -11.05 2.57
N SER A 111 -16.30 -10.55 1.41
CA SER A 111 -17.14 -9.65 0.62
C SER A 111 -18.41 -10.34 0.10
N ILE A 112 -18.32 -11.59 -0.37
CA ILE A 112 -19.47 -12.31 -0.92
C ILE A 112 -20.53 -12.65 0.15
N PRO A 113 -20.18 -13.20 1.33
CA PRO A 113 -21.12 -13.37 2.43
C PRO A 113 -21.75 -12.05 2.88
N ALA A 114 -20.99 -10.96 2.93
CA ALA A 114 -21.52 -9.65 3.31
C ALA A 114 -22.58 -9.15 2.33
N LEU A 115 -22.31 -9.23 1.02
CA LEU A 115 -23.28 -8.87 -0.01
C LEU A 115 -24.52 -9.76 0.05
N THR A 116 -24.34 -11.07 0.22
CA THR A 116 -25.44 -12.03 0.34
C THR A 116 -26.31 -11.75 1.57
N ALA A 117 -25.69 -11.43 2.71
CA ALA A 117 -26.41 -11.05 3.92
C ALA A 117 -27.24 -9.78 3.70
N THR A 118 -26.68 -8.73 3.09
CA THR A 118 -27.42 -7.51 2.76
C THR A 118 -28.67 -7.83 1.93
N LEU A 119 -28.55 -8.67 0.89
CA LEU A 119 -29.67 -9.02 0.01
C LEU A 119 -30.76 -9.85 0.69
N ARG A 120 -30.43 -10.61 1.74
CA ARG A 120 -31.40 -11.39 2.54
C ARG A 120 -32.13 -10.54 3.57
N CYS A 121 -31.55 -9.43 3.99
CA CYS A 121 -32.13 -8.52 4.98
C CYS A 121 -33.08 -7.48 4.39
N VAL A 122 -33.12 -7.31 3.06
CA VAL A 122 -33.93 -6.28 2.38
C VAL A 122 -34.87 -6.89 1.34
N PRO A 123 -36.10 -6.36 1.18
CA PRO A 123 -37.04 -6.82 0.17
C PRO A 123 -36.52 -6.58 -1.25
N ASP A 124 -36.93 -7.41 -2.21
CA ASP A 124 -36.44 -7.40 -3.60
C ASP A 124 -36.50 -6.01 -4.26
N SER A 125 -37.54 -5.23 -3.98
CA SER A 125 -37.74 -3.88 -4.54
C SER A 125 -36.74 -2.83 -4.06
N GLN A 126 -36.02 -3.06 -2.95
CA GLN A 126 -35.10 -2.08 -2.34
C GLN A 126 -33.63 -2.52 -2.36
N ARG A 127 -33.31 -3.68 -2.93
CA ARG A 127 -31.95 -4.24 -2.95
C ARG A 127 -30.90 -3.30 -3.55
N SER A 128 -31.20 -2.73 -4.72
CA SER A 128 -30.27 -1.83 -5.43
C SER A 128 -30.00 -0.54 -4.65
N PHE A 129 -31.03 -0.03 -3.95
CA PHE A 129 -30.89 1.16 -3.09
C PHE A 129 -30.01 0.86 -1.87
N ALA A 130 -30.23 -0.28 -1.21
CA ALA A 130 -29.43 -0.72 -0.07
C ALA A 130 -27.95 -0.93 -0.44
N LEU A 131 -27.68 -1.60 -1.57
CA LEU A 131 -26.31 -1.77 -2.07
C LEU A 131 -25.66 -0.43 -2.42
N GLY A 132 -26.40 0.51 -3.01
CA GLY A 132 -25.91 1.87 -3.29
C GLY A 132 -25.43 2.58 -2.03
N ILE A 133 -26.25 2.58 -0.96
CA ILE A 133 -25.88 3.16 0.34
C ILE A 133 -24.66 2.44 0.93
N GLN A 134 -24.62 1.11 0.88
CA GLN A 134 -23.49 0.31 1.38
C GLN A 134 -22.17 0.74 0.72
N TRP A 135 -22.14 0.90 -0.60
CA TRP A 135 -20.93 1.34 -1.31
C TRP A 135 -20.57 2.80 -1.05
N ILE A 136 -21.56 3.69 -0.91
CA ILE A 136 -21.32 5.08 -0.52
C ILE A 136 -20.64 5.14 0.86
N LEU A 137 -21.13 4.38 1.85
CA LEU A 137 -20.52 4.33 3.18
C LEU A 137 -19.10 3.77 3.15
N VAL A 138 -18.85 2.69 2.39
CA VAL A 138 -17.51 2.12 2.23
C VAL A 138 -16.55 3.13 1.58
N ARG A 139 -17.01 3.84 0.54
CA ARG A 139 -16.20 4.83 -0.18
C ARG A 139 -15.89 6.06 0.70
N THR A 140 -16.87 6.54 1.46
CA THR A 140 -16.72 7.73 2.30
C THR A 140 -15.89 7.46 3.54
N LEU A 141 -16.14 6.35 4.25
CA LEU A 141 -15.45 6.00 5.49
C LEU A 141 -14.12 5.28 5.28
N GLY A 142 -13.91 4.64 4.13
CA GLY A 142 -12.66 3.93 3.82
C GLY A 142 -11.87 4.57 2.68
N GLY A 143 -12.54 4.88 1.58
CA GLY A 143 -11.91 5.38 0.36
C GLY A 143 -11.31 6.78 0.47
N ILE A 144 -11.92 7.68 1.26
CA ILE A 144 -11.42 9.05 1.48
C ILE A 144 -10.31 9.09 2.56
N PRO A 145 -10.51 8.57 3.79
CA PRO A 145 -9.47 8.63 4.81
C PRO A 145 -8.31 7.66 4.56
N GLY A 146 -8.51 6.59 3.79
CA GLY A 146 -7.48 5.60 3.49
C GLY A 146 -6.22 6.20 2.86
N PRO A 147 -6.31 6.88 1.69
CA PRO A 147 -5.17 7.55 1.07
C PRO A 147 -4.53 8.64 1.93
N ILE A 148 -5.34 9.38 2.70
CA ILE A 148 -4.85 10.44 3.59
C ILE A 148 -3.99 9.83 4.71
N ALA A 149 -4.50 8.77 5.37
CA ALA A 149 -3.77 8.06 6.41
C ALA A 149 -2.49 7.40 5.84
N PHE A 150 -2.57 6.81 4.64
CA PHE A 150 -1.41 6.22 3.99
C PHE A 150 -0.35 7.27 3.61
N GLY A 151 -0.76 8.45 3.14
CA GLY A 151 0.14 9.58 2.90
C GLY A 151 0.85 10.02 4.17
N SER A 152 0.09 10.24 5.25
CA SER A 152 0.65 10.61 6.56
C SER A 152 1.65 9.56 7.09
N MET A 153 1.34 8.28 6.92
CA MET A 153 2.22 7.18 7.29
C MET A 153 3.56 7.21 6.53
N ILE A 154 3.53 7.54 5.23
CA ILE A 154 4.74 7.69 4.42
C ILE A 154 5.58 8.86 4.95
N ASP A 155 4.96 10.00 5.21
CA ASP A 155 5.63 11.20 5.71
C ASP A 155 6.29 10.98 7.08
N ILE A 156 5.61 10.29 8.00
CA ILE A 156 6.16 9.93 9.32
C ILE A 156 7.37 9.01 9.20
N SER A 157 7.42 8.17 8.17
CA SER A 157 8.54 7.26 7.95
C SER A 157 9.75 7.91 7.25
N CYS A 158 9.67 9.20 6.91
CA CYS A 158 10.76 9.92 6.28
C CYS A 158 11.95 10.15 7.22
N LEU A 159 13.15 9.74 6.81
CA LEU A 159 14.40 9.99 7.53
C LEU A 159 15.12 11.25 7.03
N LEU A 160 14.99 11.55 5.74
CA LEU A 160 15.71 12.65 5.09
C LEU A 160 14.79 13.39 4.13
N TRP A 161 14.39 14.60 4.53
CA TRP A 161 13.58 15.50 3.72
C TRP A 161 14.44 16.25 2.71
N GLN A 162 13.91 16.42 1.49
CA GLN A 162 14.44 17.39 0.56
C GLN A 162 14.07 18.79 1.05
N ASN A 163 15.07 19.64 1.28
CA ASN A 163 14.87 21.06 1.53
C ASN A 163 15.38 21.82 0.31
N GLN A 164 14.46 22.43 -0.44
CA GLN A 164 14.82 23.41 -1.46
C GLN A 164 14.39 24.78 -0.95
N SER A 165 15.34 25.70 -0.78
CA SER A 165 15.06 27.10 -0.41
C SER A 165 14.18 27.30 0.84
N GLY A 166 14.27 26.39 1.82
CA GLY A 166 13.51 26.46 3.08
C GLY A 166 12.14 25.79 3.06
N GLU A 167 11.69 25.26 1.91
CA GLU A 167 10.44 24.51 1.79
C GLU A 167 10.69 23.00 1.80
N LYS A 168 9.82 22.26 2.50
CA LYS A 168 9.87 20.79 2.57
C LYS A 168 9.30 20.19 1.28
N GLY A 169 10.15 19.51 0.52
CA GLY A 169 9.77 18.77 -0.69
C GLY A 169 9.57 17.28 -0.44
N SER A 170 9.91 16.45 -1.44
CA SER A 170 9.81 14.99 -1.32
C SER A 170 10.85 14.42 -0.35
N CYS A 171 10.57 13.26 0.25
CA CYS A 171 11.56 12.57 1.07
C CYS A 171 12.53 11.72 0.23
N TYR A 172 13.83 11.84 0.50
CA TYR A 172 14.91 11.12 -0.18
C TYR A 172 15.09 9.69 0.32
N MET A 173 14.87 9.46 1.61
CA MET A 173 15.06 8.15 2.23
C MET A 173 14.02 7.90 3.32
N TYR A 174 13.35 6.76 3.23
CA TYR A 174 12.34 6.31 4.18
C TYR A 174 12.89 5.18 5.05
N GLN A 175 12.36 5.05 6.26
CA GLN A 175 12.69 3.97 7.17
C GLN A 175 11.82 2.73 6.90
N ASN A 176 12.36 1.77 6.15
CA ASN A 176 11.62 0.58 5.73
C ASN A 176 11.04 -0.25 6.90
N SER A 177 11.74 -0.34 8.04
CA SER A 177 11.26 -1.11 9.20
C SER A 177 10.04 -0.48 9.85
N ALA A 178 10.04 0.85 10.02
CA ALA A 178 8.91 1.57 10.61
C ALA A 178 7.69 1.50 9.68
N MET A 179 7.89 1.79 8.40
CA MET A 179 6.84 1.72 7.38
C MET A 179 6.17 0.35 7.36
N SER A 180 6.96 -0.74 7.30
CA SER A 180 6.44 -2.11 7.32
C SER A 180 5.65 -2.41 8.60
N SER A 181 6.18 -2.04 9.79
CA SER A 181 5.50 -2.30 11.05
C SER A 181 4.18 -1.53 11.18
N TYR A 182 4.15 -0.26 10.76
CA TYR A 182 2.91 0.51 10.76
C TYR A 182 1.86 -0.08 9.83
N MET A 183 2.25 -0.57 8.63
CA MET A 183 1.31 -1.19 7.67
C MET A 183 0.71 -2.49 8.21
N LEU A 184 1.53 -3.31 8.86
CA LEU A 184 1.09 -4.55 9.50
C LEU A 184 0.11 -4.26 10.65
N ILE A 185 0.44 -3.31 11.52
CA ILE A 185 -0.41 -2.94 12.66
C ILE A 185 -1.75 -2.38 12.17
N ALA A 186 -1.73 -1.43 11.23
CA ALA A 186 -2.94 -0.84 10.66
C ALA A 186 -3.84 -1.90 10.00
N GLY A 187 -3.24 -2.80 9.20
CA GLY A 187 -3.96 -3.90 8.57
C GLY A 187 -4.59 -4.86 9.58
N LEU A 188 -3.86 -5.22 10.63
CA LEU A 188 -4.37 -6.08 11.70
C LEU A 188 -5.52 -5.42 12.46
N VAL A 189 -5.37 -4.16 12.85
CA VAL A 189 -6.40 -3.38 13.55
C VAL A 189 -7.67 -3.30 12.71
N TYR A 190 -7.56 -2.97 11.42
CA TYR A 190 -8.71 -2.93 10.50
C TYR A 190 -9.43 -4.29 10.44
N LYS A 191 -8.69 -5.39 10.40
CA LYS A 191 -9.28 -6.74 10.38
C LYS A 191 -9.96 -7.11 11.69
N VAL A 192 -9.36 -6.79 12.84
CA VAL A 192 -9.96 -7.03 14.16
C VAL A 192 -11.26 -6.23 14.30
N ILE A 193 -11.24 -4.95 13.95
CA ILE A 193 -12.44 -4.09 13.98
C ILE A 193 -13.52 -4.66 13.05
N GLY A 194 -13.17 -5.04 11.82
CA GLY A 194 -14.11 -5.65 10.88
C GLY A 194 -14.73 -6.95 11.42
N LEU A 195 -13.91 -7.82 12.02
CA LEU A 195 -14.39 -9.07 12.62
C LEU A 195 -15.34 -8.82 13.79
N LEU A 196 -15.06 -7.83 14.64
CA LEU A 196 -15.95 -7.42 15.72
C LEU A 196 -17.30 -6.93 15.18
N PHE A 197 -17.31 -6.09 14.14
CA PHE A 197 -18.55 -5.64 13.50
C PHE A 197 -19.34 -6.79 12.87
N PHE A 198 -18.67 -7.75 12.23
CA PHE A 198 -19.35 -8.95 11.70
C PHE A 198 -19.97 -9.80 12.81
N LEU A 199 -19.27 -10.01 13.92
CA LEU A 199 -19.80 -10.75 15.08
C LEU A 199 -21.00 -10.04 15.71
N LEU A 200 -20.93 -8.71 15.85
CA LEU A 200 -22.06 -7.90 16.32
C LEU A 200 -23.25 -8.00 15.37
N ALA A 201 -23.03 -7.95 14.05
CA ALA A 201 -24.09 -8.10 13.07
C ALA A 201 -24.78 -9.47 13.18
N ILE A 202 -24.01 -10.55 13.37
CA ILE A 202 -24.56 -11.90 13.61
C ILE A 202 -25.40 -11.93 14.90
N PHE A 203 -24.93 -11.29 15.97
CA PHE A 203 -25.66 -11.24 17.24
C PHE A 203 -26.97 -10.46 17.15
N LEU A 204 -26.99 -9.36 16.39
CA LEU A 204 -28.20 -8.53 16.19
C LEU A 204 -29.14 -9.08 15.11
N TYR A 205 -28.67 -10.01 14.27
CA TYR A 205 -29.46 -10.56 13.18
C TYR A 205 -30.65 -11.36 13.72
N LYS A 206 -31.85 -10.84 13.50
CA LYS A 206 -33.10 -11.56 13.74
C LYS A 206 -33.57 -12.15 12.41
N PRO A 207 -33.63 -13.49 12.28
CA PRO A 207 -34.14 -14.09 11.05
C PRO A 207 -35.60 -13.69 10.86
N PRO A 208 -36.02 -13.36 9.62
CA PRO A 208 -37.43 -13.18 9.34
C PRO A 208 -38.18 -14.47 9.68
N PRO A 209 -39.39 -14.39 10.27
CA PRO A 209 -40.19 -15.58 10.52
C PRO A 209 -40.41 -16.32 9.20
N VAL A 210 -40.24 -17.65 9.22
CA VAL A 210 -40.49 -18.50 8.06
C VAL A 210 -41.97 -18.36 7.71
N SER A 211 -42.29 -17.62 6.66
CA SER A 211 -43.62 -17.68 6.07
C SER A 211 -43.88 -19.14 5.67
N PRO A 212 -45.00 -19.76 6.07
CA PRO A 212 -45.29 -21.14 5.73
C PRO A 212 -45.20 -21.31 4.21
N VAL A 213 -44.44 -22.31 3.81
CA VAL A 213 -44.36 -22.76 2.42
C VAL A 213 -45.79 -23.11 2.01
N ILE A 214 -46.41 -22.24 1.21
CA ILE A 214 -47.54 -22.67 0.39
C ILE A 214 -46.90 -23.61 -0.63
N THR A 215 -46.95 -24.91 -0.33
CA THR A 215 -46.85 -25.97 -1.33
C THR A 215 -47.94 -25.73 -2.35
N VAL A 216 -47.61 -24.97 -3.41
CA VAL A 216 -48.40 -25.05 -4.64
C VAL A 216 -47.99 -26.37 -5.28
N ASP A 217 -48.76 -27.41 -4.93
CA ASP A 217 -48.66 -28.72 -5.55
C ASP A 217 -48.68 -28.56 -7.08
N LYS A 218 -47.64 -29.12 -7.71
CA LYS A 218 -47.73 -29.54 -9.10
C LYS A 218 -48.81 -30.62 -9.18
N ALA A 219 -49.97 -30.28 -9.74
CA ALA A 219 -50.68 -31.07 -10.76
C ALA A 219 -52.15 -30.63 -10.89
N SER A 220 -52.41 -29.71 -11.81
CA SER A 220 -53.56 -29.81 -12.70
C SER A 220 -53.09 -29.40 -14.09
N ASN A 221 -53.19 -30.36 -14.99
CA ASN A 221 -52.58 -30.40 -16.31
C ASN A 221 -52.95 -29.23 -17.24
N GLU A 222 -51.93 -28.82 -18.00
CA GLU A 222 -51.98 -28.63 -19.46
C GLU A 222 -52.94 -27.57 -20.01
N HIS A 223 -52.45 -26.32 -20.17
CA HIS A 223 -52.34 -25.70 -21.49
C HIS A 223 -51.52 -24.40 -21.43
N SER A 224 -50.76 -24.16 -22.50
CA SER A 224 -50.03 -22.93 -22.85
C SER A 224 -48.60 -22.79 -22.31
N GLU A 225 -47.71 -23.61 -22.88
CA GLU A 225 -46.38 -23.13 -23.23
C GLU A 225 -46.46 -21.99 -24.27
N ARG A 226 -45.40 -21.17 -24.24
CA ARG A 226 -44.78 -20.37 -25.32
C ARG A 226 -45.17 -18.88 -25.41
N PRO A 227 -44.39 -18.06 -26.15
CA PRO A 227 -42.96 -17.78 -26.06
C PRO A 227 -42.71 -16.24 -26.09
N CYS A 228 -41.45 -15.81 -26.11
CA CYS A 228 -41.10 -14.44 -26.53
C CYS A 228 -41.29 -14.25 -28.06
N GLN A 229 -41.57 -13.00 -28.47
CA GLN A 229 -41.79 -12.44 -29.84
C GLN A 229 -43.23 -12.56 -30.38
N GLY A 230 -43.91 -11.58 -30.98
CA GLY A 230 -43.63 -10.25 -31.56
C GLY A 230 -44.59 -10.06 -32.78
N GLU A 231 -45.11 -8.84 -33.05
CA GLU A 231 -45.60 -8.26 -34.35
C GLU A 231 -46.65 -7.14 -34.06
N ALA A 232 -46.55 -5.85 -34.48
CA ALA A 232 -46.50 -5.22 -35.81
C ALA A 232 -47.82 -5.42 -36.62
N ALA A 233 -48.43 -4.52 -37.39
CA ALA A 233 -48.13 -3.20 -37.98
C ALA A 233 -49.47 -2.54 -38.44
N VAL A 234 -49.40 -1.39 -39.14
CA VAL A 234 -50.35 -0.72 -40.09
C VAL A 234 -50.30 0.80 -39.78
N THR A 235 -49.83 1.74 -40.61
CA THR A 235 -49.79 1.90 -42.09
C THR A 235 -48.77 3.00 -42.45
N SER A 236 -48.07 2.90 -43.60
CA SER A 236 -47.48 4.05 -44.33
C SER A 236 -48.52 4.61 -45.33
N PRO A 237 -48.48 5.88 -45.79
CA PRO A 237 -47.52 6.26 -46.86
C PRO A 237 -47.02 7.74 -46.84
N ASP A 238 -45.97 7.96 -47.65
CA ASP A 238 -45.56 9.19 -48.37
C ASP A 238 -44.86 10.38 -47.67
N MET A 239 -43.61 10.60 -48.10
CA MET A 239 -42.99 11.93 -48.35
C MET A 239 -43.67 12.57 -49.59
N PRO A 240 -43.68 13.92 -49.83
CA PRO A 240 -42.50 14.78 -49.78
C PRO A 240 -42.72 16.25 -49.35
N SER A 241 -41.59 16.96 -49.16
CA SER A 241 -41.26 18.39 -49.42
C SER A 241 -40.49 19.02 -48.26
#